data_AF-A0A3Q9RMW2-F1
#
_entry.id   AF-A0A3Q9RMW2-F1
#
_cell.length_a   1.000
_cell.length_b   1.000
_cell.length_c   1.000
_cell.angle_alpha   90.00
_cell.angle_beta   90.00
_cell.angle_gamma   90.00
#
_symmetry.space_group_name_H-M   'P 1'
#
loop_
_entity.id
_entity.type
_entity.pdbx_description
1 polymer ?
#
loop_
_entity_poly.entity_id
_entity_poly.type
_entity_poly.pdbx_seq_one_letter_code
_entity_poly.pdbx_strand_id
1 'polypeptide(L)'
;MRGAAETVKKVSLELGGNAPFIVMDDANLQQAAAGLVQSKFRNAGQTCICTNRVFVHEEVAEEFTQLFKNELDKLKVGNGLDQGIDIGPLIF
;
A
#
# COMPACT_ATOMS: atom_id res chain seq x y z
N MET A 1 -15.39 12.18 -17.52
CA MET A 1 -16.39 13.27 -17.59
C MET A 1 -16.76 13.67 -19.02
N ARG A 2 -15.80 13.77 -19.97
CA ARG A 2 -16.05 14.20 -21.36
C ARG A 2 -17.28 13.55 -22.02
N GLY A 3 -17.39 12.22 -22.00
CA GLY A 3 -18.53 11.50 -22.61
C GLY A 3 -19.89 11.69 -21.90
N ALA A 4 -19.90 12.15 -20.65
CA ALA A 4 -21.15 12.44 -19.93
C ALA A 4 -21.67 13.87 -20.20
N ALA A 5 -20.82 14.77 -20.70
CA ALA A 5 -21.12 16.19 -20.86
C ALA A 5 -22.20 16.45 -21.92
N GLU A 6 -22.16 15.75 -23.05
CA GLU A 6 -23.10 15.93 -24.17
C GLU A 6 -24.56 15.60 -23.81
N THR A 7 -24.75 14.81 -22.75
CA THR A 7 -26.08 14.30 -22.37
C THR A 7 -26.44 14.59 -20.91
N VAL A 8 -25.67 15.46 -20.25
CA VAL A 8 -25.93 15.97 -18.90
C VAL A 8 -26.16 14.85 -17.87
N LYS A 9 -25.41 13.74 -17.99
CA LYS A 9 -25.51 12.60 -17.07
C LYS A 9 -24.81 12.93 -15.76
N LYS A 10 -25.47 12.61 -14.63
CA LYS A 10 -24.84 12.61 -13.31
C LYS A 10 -23.75 11.54 -13.27
N VAL A 11 -22.57 11.88 -12.75
CA VAL A 11 -21.44 10.94 -12.60
C VAL A 11 -20.89 10.97 -11.18
N SER A 12 -20.37 9.84 -10.72
CA SER A 12 -19.56 9.67 -9.50
C SER A 12 -18.32 8.87 -9.91
N LEU A 13 -17.12 9.33 -9.56
CA LEU A 13 -15.87 8.80 -10.10
C LEU A 13 -14.86 8.55 -8.98
N GLU A 14 -14.35 7.32 -8.90
CA GLU A 14 -13.24 6.91 -8.04
C GLU A 14 -12.07 6.52 -8.96
N LEU A 15 -11.03 7.36 -9.04
CA LEU A 15 -10.03 7.32 -10.12
C LEU A 15 -8.64 6.88 -9.65
N GLY A 16 -8.59 6.11 -8.56
CA GLY A 16 -7.35 5.68 -7.93
C GLY A 16 -6.74 6.75 -7.02
N GLY A 17 -5.56 6.44 -6.48
CA GLY A 17 -4.89 7.27 -5.50
C GLY A 17 -3.39 7.02 -5.45
N ASN A 18 -2.69 7.94 -4.78
CA ASN A 18 -1.26 7.84 -4.50
C ASN A 18 -1.04 8.09 -3.00
N ALA A 19 -1.60 7.20 -2.18
CA ALA A 19 -1.75 7.43 -0.74
C ALA A 19 -0.37 7.59 -0.06
N PRO A 20 -0.15 8.69 0.67
CA PRO A 20 1.06 8.89 1.47
C PRO A 20 0.97 8.12 2.80
N PHE A 21 2.10 7.61 3.25
CA PHE A 21 2.30 7.04 4.57
C PHE A 21 3.42 7.81 5.25
N ILE A 22 3.10 8.49 6.36
CA ILE A 22 4.00 9.43 7.02
C ILE A 22 4.38 8.85 8.38
N VAL A 23 5.67 8.68 8.63
CA VAL A 23 6.24 8.16 9.88
C VAL A 23 7.02 9.27 10.55
N MET A 24 6.56 9.68 11.72
CA MET A 24 7.23 10.67 12.57
C MET A 24 8.22 9.99 13.52
N ASP A 25 9.08 10.79 14.15
CA ASP A 25 10.07 10.36 15.15
C ASP A 25 9.43 9.73 16.40
N ASP A 26 8.26 10.21 16.81
CA ASP A 26 7.49 9.72 17.95
C ASP A 26 6.60 8.50 17.64
N ALA A 27 6.60 8.03 16.39
CA ALA A 27 5.76 6.93 15.96
C ALA A 27 6.22 5.58 16.55
N ASN A 28 5.26 4.67 16.78
CA ASN A 28 5.60 3.28 17.05
C ASN A 28 6.12 2.61 15.76
N LEU A 29 7.44 2.50 15.61
CA LEU A 29 8.07 2.07 14.37
C LEU A 29 7.75 0.62 13.99
N GLN A 30 7.63 -0.29 14.96
CA GLN A 30 7.28 -1.68 14.69
C GLN A 30 5.84 -1.81 14.17
N GLN A 31 4.89 -1.10 14.78
CA GLN A 31 3.51 -1.07 14.30
C GLN A 31 3.40 -0.37 12.94
N ALA A 32 4.14 0.72 12.74
CA ALA A 32 4.17 1.44 11.48
C ALA A 32 4.73 0.55 10.34
N ALA A 33 5.79 -0.22 10.59
CA ALA A 33 6.39 -1.13 9.62
C ALA A 33 5.42 -2.24 9.21
N ALA A 34 4.77 -2.90 10.18
CA ALA A 34 3.76 -3.93 9.93
C ALA A 34 2.54 -3.35 9.18
N GLY A 35 2.08 -2.17 9.59
CA GLY A 35 0.98 -1.46 8.93
C GLY A 35 1.30 -1.05 7.49
N LEU A 36 2.53 -0.61 7.24
CA LEU A 36 3.01 -0.27 5.89
C LEU A 36 2.99 -1.50 4.99
N VAL A 37 3.49 -2.65 5.45
CA VAL A 37 3.46 -3.91 4.69
C VAL A 37 2.02 -4.27 4.32
N GLN A 38 1.11 -4.26 5.29
CA GLN A 38 -0.30 -4.57 5.03
C GLN A 38 -0.98 -3.58 4.07
N SER A 39 -0.65 -2.29 4.17
CA SER A 39 -1.21 -1.27 3.29
C SER A 39 -0.67 -1.35 1.87
N LYS A 40 0.64 -1.60 1.71
CA LYS A 40 1.31 -1.59 0.41
C LYS A 40 1.05 -2.86 -0.39
N PHE A 41 1.08 -4.03 0.23
CA PHE A 41 1.14 -5.32 -0.48
C PHE A 41 -0.18 -6.09 -0.51
N ARG A 42 -1.24 -5.58 0.15
CA ARG A 42 -2.60 -6.13 0.01
C ARG A 42 -3.00 -6.18 -1.46
N ASN A 43 -3.51 -7.33 -1.90
CA ASN A 43 -3.88 -7.57 -3.29
C ASN A 43 -2.73 -7.27 -4.28
N ALA A 44 -1.49 -7.57 -3.89
CA ALA A 44 -0.27 -7.22 -4.63
C ALA A 44 -0.15 -5.70 -4.94
N GLY A 45 -0.72 -4.84 -4.09
CA GLY A 45 -0.72 -3.39 -4.27
C GLY A 45 -1.79 -2.86 -5.22
N GLN A 46 -2.69 -3.72 -5.71
CA GLN A 46 -3.72 -3.38 -6.69
C GLN A 46 -5.02 -2.96 -6.00
N THR A 47 -4.91 -2.01 -5.07
CA THR A 47 -6.07 -1.37 -4.43
C THR A 47 -5.90 0.15 -4.52
N CYS A 48 -6.99 0.88 -4.78
CA CYS A 48 -6.97 2.34 -4.92
C CYS A 48 -6.40 3.10 -3.70
N ILE A 49 -6.45 2.48 -2.52
CA ILE A 49 -5.97 3.03 -1.24
C ILE A 49 -4.59 2.51 -0.81
N CYS A 50 -3.93 1.68 -1.61
CA CYS A 50 -2.60 1.18 -1.26
C CYS A 50 -1.61 2.33 -1.10
N THR A 51 -0.78 2.25 -0.07
CA THR A 51 0.33 3.18 0.13
C THR A 51 1.25 3.13 -1.08
N ASN A 52 1.57 4.28 -1.66
CA ASN A 52 2.49 4.36 -2.80
C ASN A 52 3.65 5.35 -2.58
N ARG A 53 3.56 6.19 -1.54
CA ARG A 53 4.63 7.11 -1.14
C ARG A 53 4.82 7.03 0.36
N VAL A 54 6.05 6.77 0.79
CA VAL A 54 6.39 6.71 2.21
C VAL A 54 7.32 7.88 2.52
N PHE A 55 6.98 8.66 3.53
CA PHE A 55 7.80 9.74 4.07
C PHE A 55 8.14 9.37 5.50
N VAL A 56 9.42 9.40 5.84
CA VAL A 56 9.92 9.00 7.15
C VAL A 56 10.77 10.12 7.69
N HIS A 57 10.56 10.48 8.96
CA HIS A 57 11.39 11.45 9.65
C HIS A 57 12.85 10.98 9.68
N GLU A 58 13.79 11.89 9.45
CA GLU A 58 15.19 11.54 9.20
C GLU A 58 15.83 10.78 10.37
N GLU A 59 15.50 11.15 11.61
CA GLU A 59 16.04 10.54 12.83
C GLU A 59 15.72 9.04 12.98
N VAL A 60 14.59 8.60 12.40
CA VAL A 60 14.11 7.20 12.51
C VAL A 60 14.16 6.45 11.17
N ALA A 61 14.66 7.09 10.11
CA ALA A 61 14.59 6.54 8.76
C ALA A 61 15.33 5.20 8.60
N GLU A 62 16.52 5.08 9.17
CA GLU A 62 17.33 3.87 9.08
C GLU A 62 16.69 2.70 9.87
N GLU A 63 16.31 2.96 11.13
CA GLU A 63 15.65 1.96 11.97
C GLU A 63 14.34 1.49 11.36
N PHE A 64 13.48 2.42 10.93
CA PHE A 64 12.21 2.10 10.28
C PHE A 64 12.40 1.27 9.01
N THR A 65 13.40 1.61 8.19
CA THR A 65 13.69 0.87 6.95
C THR A 65 14.07 -0.58 7.25
N GLN A 66 14.88 -0.80 8.30
CA GLN A 66 15.26 -2.15 8.71
C GLN A 66 14.07 -2.95 9.25
N LEU A 67 13.21 -2.33 10.06
CA LEU A 67 11.98 -2.97 10.56
C LEU A 67 11.02 -3.31 9.42
N PHE A 68 10.81 -2.37 8.49
CA PHE A 68 9.97 -2.58 7.31
C PHE A 68 10.49 -3.73 6.45
N LYS A 69 11.80 -3.80 6.19
CA LYS A 69 12.43 -4.90 5.47
C LYS A 69 12.17 -6.24 6.17
N ASN A 70 12.37 -6.30 7.48
CA ASN A 70 12.15 -7.53 8.26
C ASN A 70 10.70 -8.01 8.19
N GLU A 71 9.71 -7.11 8.16
CA GLU A 71 8.30 -7.48 7.98
C GLU A 71 8.01 -7.91 6.53
N LEU A 72 8.61 -7.25 5.55
CA LEU A 72 8.46 -7.57 4.14
C LEU A 72 9.00 -8.96 3.80
N ASP A 73 10.17 -9.33 4.36
CA ASP A 73 10.83 -10.62 4.13
C ASP A 73 10.01 -11.82 4.63
N LYS A 74 8.96 -11.59 5.45
CA LYS A 74 8.05 -12.64 5.93
C LYS A 74 7.01 -13.04 4.89
N LEU A 75 6.72 -12.18 3.91
CA LEU A 75 5.65 -12.39 2.95
C LEU A 75 6.00 -13.50 1.96
N LYS A 76 5.06 -14.41 1.74
CA LYS A 76 5.17 -15.50 0.77
C LYS A 76 4.42 -15.15 -0.51
N VAL A 77 5.14 -15.16 -1.63
CA VAL A 77 4.57 -14.95 -2.96
C VAL A 77 4.27 -16.31 -3.59
N GLY A 78 3.10 -16.47 -4.20
CA GLY A 78 2.72 -17.74 -4.81
C GLY A 78 1.31 -17.75 -5.40
N ASN A 79 0.78 -18.95 -5.60
CA ASN A 79 -0.60 -19.14 -6.02
C ASN A 79 -1.54 -18.79 -4.87
N GLY A 80 -2.46 -17.84 -5.08
CA GLY A 80 -3.39 -17.37 -4.05
C GLY A 80 -4.39 -18.42 -3.54
N LEU A 81 -4.47 -19.59 -4.18
CA LEU A 81 -5.26 -20.73 -3.70
C LEU A 81 -4.50 -21.64 -2.72
N ASP A 82 -3.17 -21.53 -2.65
CA ASP A 82 -2.35 -22.34 -1.76
C ASP A 82 -2.34 -21.75 -0.35
N GLN A 83 -2.38 -22.62 0.67
CA GLN A 83 -2.37 -22.16 2.07
C GLN A 83 -1.04 -21.48 2.43
N GLY A 84 -1.14 -20.35 3.11
CA GLY A 84 0.02 -19.61 3.61
C GLY A 84 0.73 -18.77 2.56
N ILE A 85 0.10 -18.49 1.41
CA ILE A 85 0.55 -17.45 0.47
C ILE A 85 -0.07 -16.11 0.85
N ASP A 86 0.78 -15.08 0.94
CA ASP A 86 0.38 -13.72 1.32
C ASP A 86 0.14 -12.82 0.09
N ILE A 87 0.91 -13.03 -0.99
CA ILE A 87 0.88 -12.21 -2.20
C ILE A 87 0.63 -13.08 -3.43
N GLY A 88 -0.48 -12.82 -4.11
CA GLY A 88 -0.83 -13.42 -5.40
C GLY A 88 -0.28 -12.64 -6.61
N PRO A 89 -0.62 -13.08 -7.83
CA PRO A 89 -0.18 -12.42 -9.07
C PRO A 89 -0.86 -11.07 -9.29
N LEU A 90 -0.32 -10.29 -10.23
CA LEU A 90 -0.99 -9.11 -10.77
C LEU A 90 -2.12 -9.53 -11.74
N ILE A 91 -3.13 -8.67 -11.88
CA ILE A 91 -4.15 -8.79 -12.92
C ILE A 91 -3.55 -8.37 -14.26
N PHE A 92 -3.89 -9.09 -15.34
CA PHE A 92 -3.46 -8.85 -16.72
C PHE A 92 -4.56 -8.16 -17.53
#